data_AF-A0A225UI94-F1
#
_entry.id   AF-A0A225UI94-F1
#
_cell.length_a   1.000
_cell.length_b   1.000
_cell.length_c   1.000
_cell.angle_alpha   90.00
_cell.angle_beta   90.00
_cell.angle_gamma   90.00
#
_symmetry.space_group_name_H-M   'P 1'
#
loop_
_entity.id
_entity.type
_entity.pdbx_description
1 polymer ?
#
loop_
_entity_poly.entity_id
_entity_poly.type
_entity_poly.pdbx_seq_one_letter_code
_entity_poly.pdbx_strand_id
1 'polypeptide(L)'
;MSPEQFVEHVQIHCNTYGFFPHPAALRGLFSWDFGTRCLSIMHFVRTTDREKRDAVRQHDMSSFTKKNTLPQPRPVTNFFTVLGTKDVLSYIANQLYQTVVQELFAEVSRFITACPRNAIIWKGLLELVSWIDDRLELFHVHVADNVMLHAASIKAPFNTSHEAFMRINPSSPASSAV
;
A
#
# COMPACT_ATOMS: atom_id res chain seq x y z
N MET A 1 19.66 9.06 0.19
CA MET A 1 19.29 8.59 -1.16
C MET A 1 18.35 9.62 -1.77
N SER A 2 18.60 10.09 -2.99
CA SER A 2 17.67 10.99 -3.69
C SER A 2 16.47 10.21 -4.26
N PRO A 3 15.35 10.87 -4.59
CA PRO A 3 14.21 10.22 -5.24
C PRO A 3 14.58 9.50 -6.54
N GLU A 4 15.46 10.10 -7.34
CA GLU A 4 15.91 9.52 -8.62
C GLU A 4 16.76 8.27 -8.39
N GLN A 5 17.70 8.31 -7.44
CA GLN A 5 18.50 7.15 -7.04
C GLN A 5 17.64 6.02 -6.49
N PHE A 6 16.57 6.34 -5.75
CA PHE A 6 15.63 5.35 -5.25
C PHE A 6 14.90 4.65 -6.41
N VAL A 7 14.34 5.43 -7.34
CA VAL A 7 13.58 4.87 -8.45
C VAL A 7 14.49 4.02 -9.35
N GLU A 8 15.68 4.52 -9.68
CA GLU A 8 16.69 3.79 -10.45
C GLU A 8 17.09 2.49 -9.76
N HIS A 9 17.41 2.54 -8.46
CA HIS A 9 17.79 1.35 -7.68
C HIS A 9 16.70 0.28 -7.72
N VAL A 10 15.44 0.66 -7.49
CA VAL A 10 14.31 -0.28 -7.47
C VAL A 10 14.04 -0.86 -8.87
N GLN A 11 14.22 -0.07 -9.92
CA GLN A 11 14.03 -0.56 -11.29
C GLN A 11 15.10 -1.54 -11.74
N ILE A 12 16.36 -1.28 -11.45
CA ILE A 12 17.46 -2.19 -11.78
C ILE A 12 17.24 -3.56 -11.13
N HIS A 13 16.72 -3.56 -9.90
CA HIS A 13 16.47 -4.78 -9.15
C HIS A 13 15.00 -5.27 -9.25
N CYS A 14 14.20 -4.76 -10.20
CA CYS A 14 12.76 -5.08 -10.32
C CYS A 14 12.47 -6.60 -10.38
N ASN A 15 13.34 -7.37 -11.03
CA ASN A 15 13.24 -8.83 -11.10
C ASN A 15 13.43 -9.52 -9.74
N THR A 16 14.25 -8.93 -8.86
CA THR A 16 14.46 -9.42 -7.50
C THR A 16 13.22 -9.19 -6.64
N TYR A 17 12.47 -8.11 -6.89
CA TYR A 17 11.32 -7.77 -6.07
C TYR A 17 9.98 -8.39 -6.47
N GLY A 18 9.90 -9.07 -7.62
CA GLY A 18 8.65 -9.70 -8.07
C GLY A 18 7.51 -8.71 -8.36
N PHE A 19 7.80 -7.41 -8.43
CA PHE A 19 6.89 -6.34 -8.83
C PHE A 19 7.57 -5.45 -9.87
N PHE A 20 6.78 -4.82 -10.73
CA PHE A 20 7.27 -3.94 -11.79
C PHE A 20 6.47 -2.63 -11.77
N PRO A 21 6.83 -1.67 -10.91
CA PRO A 21 6.01 -0.50 -10.72
C PRO A 21 6.45 0.60 -11.67
N HIS A 22 5.47 1.39 -12.07
CA HIS A 22 5.73 2.60 -12.84
C HIS A 22 6.63 3.57 -12.04
N PRO A 23 7.57 4.31 -12.67
CA PRO A 23 8.43 5.28 -12.00
C PRO A 23 7.67 6.26 -11.09
N ALA A 24 6.48 6.69 -11.53
CA ALA A 24 5.63 7.59 -10.75
C ALA A 24 5.13 6.97 -9.44
N ALA A 25 4.82 5.67 -9.43
CA ALA A 25 4.41 4.98 -8.20
C ALA A 25 5.59 4.84 -7.22
N LEU A 26 6.81 4.63 -7.73
CA LEU A 26 8.02 4.62 -6.89
C LEU A 26 8.34 6.00 -6.32
N ARG A 27 8.17 7.07 -7.10
CA ARG A 27 8.31 8.44 -6.56
C ARG A 27 7.27 8.74 -5.49
N GLY A 28 6.03 8.33 -5.72
CA GLY A 28 4.96 8.44 -4.72
C GLY A 28 5.30 7.65 -3.46
N LEU A 29 5.85 6.44 -3.59
CA LEU A 29 6.25 5.63 -2.45
C LEU A 29 7.41 6.26 -1.66
N PHE A 30 8.40 6.82 -2.37
CA PHE A 30 9.52 7.53 -1.75
C PHE A 30 9.04 8.78 -1.00
N SER A 31 8.10 9.53 -1.59
CA SER A 31 7.54 10.77 -1.03
C SER A 31 6.39 10.53 -0.05
N TRP A 32 6.00 9.27 0.11
CA TRP A 32 4.87 8.82 0.92
C TRP A 32 3.54 9.50 0.57
N ASP A 33 3.19 9.48 -0.71
CA ASP A 33 2.01 10.15 -1.28
C ASP A 33 0.72 9.32 -1.17
N PHE A 34 0.56 8.53 -0.11
CA PHE A 34 -0.65 7.72 0.11
C PHE A 34 -1.91 8.58 0.35
N GLY A 35 -3.08 7.99 0.10
CA GLY A 35 -4.38 8.59 0.43
C GLY A 35 -4.72 9.77 -0.47
N THR A 36 -4.93 10.95 0.11
CA THR A 36 -5.35 12.16 -0.62
C THR A 36 -4.32 12.64 -1.65
N ARG A 37 -3.09 12.13 -1.59
CA ARG A 37 -2.00 12.41 -2.54
C ARG A 37 -1.92 11.40 -3.71
N CYS A 38 -2.98 10.62 -3.89
CA CYS A 38 -3.26 9.74 -5.03
C CYS A 38 -2.48 8.42 -5.08
N LEU A 39 -1.47 8.18 -4.24
CA LEU A 39 -0.89 6.83 -4.11
C LEU A 39 -1.83 5.94 -3.29
N SER A 40 -1.91 4.69 -3.70
CA SER A 40 -2.70 3.65 -3.04
C SER A 40 -1.90 2.37 -2.97
N ILE A 41 -2.13 1.53 -1.96
CA ILE A 41 -1.58 0.17 -1.89
C ILE A 41 -1.88 -0.65 -3.16
N MET A 42 -2.95 -0.30 -3.89
CA MET A 42 -3.36 -0.95 -5.14
C MET A 42 -2.46 -0.63 -6.35
N HIS A 43 -1.51 0.30 -6.22
CA HIS A 43 -0.43 0.46 -7.20
C HIS A 43 0.63 -0.64 -7.10
N PHE A 44 0.63 -1.39 -5.98
CA PHE A 44 1.64 -2.39 -5.65
C PHE A 44 1.11 -3.82 -5.75
N VAL A 45 0.03 -4.04 -6.51
CA VAL A 45 -0.45 -5.39 -6.79
C VAL A 45 0.58 -6.13 -7.65
N ARG A 46 0.86 -7.40 -7.35
CA ARG A 46 1.71 -8.25 -8.18
C ARG A 46 1.29 -8.24 -9.64
N THR A 47 2.27 -8.07 -10.52
CA THR A 47 2.08 -8.04 -11.99
C THR A 47 2.56 -9.34 -12.61
N THR A 48 1.78 -9.92 -13.52
CA THR A 48 2.23 -11.04 -14.36
C THR A 48 3.27 -10.58 -15.37
N ASP A 49 4.08 -11.51 -15.91
CA ASP A 49 5.08 -11.14 -16.92
C ASP A 49 4.45 -10.60 -18.21
N ARG A 50 3.20 -10.96 -18.51
CA ARG A 50 2.46 -10.36 -19.63
C ARG A 50 2.19 -8.88 -19.37
N GLU A 51 1.65 -8.56 -18.19
CA GLU A 51 1.35 -7.17 -17.81
C GLU A 51 2.63 -6.31 -17.76
N LYS A 52 3.76 -6.88 -17.33
CA LYS A 52 5.07 -6.21 -17.39
C LYS A 52 5.44 -5.86 -18.83
N ARG A 53 5.34 -6.82 -19.75
CA ARG A 53 5.65 -6.59 -21.18
C ARG A 53 4.74 -5.54 -21.80
N ASP A 54 3.46 -5.54 -21.44
CA ASP A 54 2.49 -4.56 -21.92
C ASP A 54 2.82 -3.16 -21.36
N ALA A 55 3.16 -3.04 -20.07
CA ALA A 55 3.56 -1.78 -19.45
C ALA A 55 4.80 -1.14 -20.08
N VAL A 56 5.84 -1.94 -20.39
CA VAL A 56 7.06 -1.47 -21.07
C VAL A 56 6.76 -0.91 -22.46
N ARG A 57 5.72 -1.39 -23.14
CA ARG A 57 5.31 -0.89 -24.46
C ARG A 57 4.50 0.41 -24.39
N GLN A 58 3.84 0.66 -23.27
CA GLN A 58 2.90 1.77 -23.08
C GLN A 58 3.52 2.96 -22.34
N HIS A 59 4.57 2.73 -21.56
CA HIS A 59 5.15 3.73 -20.68
C HIS A 59 6.67 3.81 -20.84
N ASP A 60 7.21 5.02 -20.78
CA ASP A 60 8.65 5.22 -20.62
C ASP A 60 9.05 4.89 -19.17
N MET A 61 9.49 3.66 -18.99
CA MET A 61 9.93 3.14 -17.70
C MET A 61 11.27 3.73 -17.26
N SER A 62 12.04 4.37 -18.13
CA SER A 62 13.33 4.99 -17.78
C SER A 62 13.24 6.48 -17.42
N SER A 63 12.08 7.11 -17.64
CA SER A 63 11.87 8.51 -17.30
C SER A 63 11.55 8.69 -15.82
N PHE A 64 12.55 9.15 -15.07
CA PHE A 64 12.41 9.51 -13.65
C PHE A 64 11.83 10.90 -13.42
N THR A 65 11.50 11.62 -14.50
CA THR A 65 11.01 12.99 -14.43
C THR A 65 9.64 13.07 -13.77
N LYS A 66 9.36 14.21 -13.11
CA LYS A 66 8.03 14.51 -12.55
C LYS A 66 6.91 14.58 -13.59
N LYS A 67 7.25 14.64 -14.88
CA LYS A 67 6.29 14.66 -15.99
C LYS A 67 5.56 13.32 -16.17
N ASN A 68 6.16 12.22 -15.73
CA ASN A 68 5.51 10.92 -15.74
C ASN A 68 4.35 10.92 -14.74
N THR A 69 3.12 10.81 -15.24
CA THR A 69 1.91 10.77 -14.44
C THR A 69 1.79 9.46 -13.68
N LEU A 70 1.23 9.51 -12.47
CA LEU A 70 0.86 8.31 -11.73
C LEU A 70 -0.25 7.57 -12.52
N PRO A 71 -0.03 6.31 -12.94
CA PRO A 71 -1.10 5.54 -13.57
C PRO A 71 -2.21 5.27 -12.56
N GLN A 72 -3.41 4.96 -13.05
CA GLN A 72 -4.51 4.58 -12.17
C GLN A 72 -4.14 3.31 -11.36
N PRO A 73 -4.52 3.24 -10.07
CA PRO A 73 -4.33 2.02 -9.29
C PRO A 73 -5.10 0.87 -9.91
N ARG A 74 -4.66 -0.36 -9.64
CA ARG A 74 -5.40 -1.54 -10.11
C ARG A 74 -6.80 -1.55 -9.45
N PRO A 75 -7.88 -1.82 -10.20
CA PRO A 75 -9.22 -1.88 -9.63
C PRO A 75 -9.31 -2.94 -8.54
N VAL A 76 -10.03 -2.60 -7.47
CA VAL A 76 -10.29 -3.46 -6.33
C VAL A 76 -11.38 -4.46 -6.69
N THR A 77 -11.00 -5.57 -7.35
CA THR A 77 -11.97 -6.52 -7.92
C THR A 77 -12.38 -7.65 -6.98
N ASN A 78 -11.47 -8.05 -6.09
CA ASN A 78 -11.70 -9.10 -5.12
C ASN A 78 -10.63 -9.02 -4.04
N PHE A 79 -10.87 -9.72 -2.93
CA PHE A 79 -9.95 -9.72 -1.80
C PHE A 79 -8.55 -10.26 -2.14
N PHE A 80 -8.43 -11.20 -3.07
CA PHE A 80 -7.12 -11.74 -3.48
C PHE A 80 -6.24 -10.70 -4.17
N THR A 81 -6.85 -9.73 -4.87
CA THR A 81 -6.12 -8.63 -5.49
C THR A 81 -5.50 -7.72 -4.43
N VAL A 82 -6.26 -7.43 -3.36
CA VAL A 82 -5.76 -6.68 -2.20
C VAL A 82 -4.71 -7.48 -1.44
N LEU A 83 -4.94 -8.79 -1.23
CA LEU A 83 -3.98 -9.68 -0.58
C LEU A 83 -2.63 -9.70 -1.32
N GLY A 84 -2.64 -9.58 -2.65
CA GLY A 84 -1.45 -9.54 -3.48
C GLY A 84 -0.54 -8.32 -3.27
N THR A 85 -1.04 -7.22 -2.68
CA THR A 85 -0.21 -6.02 -2.42
C THR A 85 0.72 -6.21 -1.23
N LYS A 86 0.32 -7.04 -0.26
CA LYS A 86 0.99 -7.16 1.03
C LYS A 86 2.44 -7.62 0.89
N ASP A 87 2.68 -8.62 0.03
CA ASP A 87 4.01 -9.19 -0.13
C ASP A 87 4.95 -8.19 -0.80
N VAL A 88 4.42 -7.42 -1.75
CA VAL A 88 5.17 -6.38 -2.45
C VAL A 88 5.57 -5.28 -1.47
N LEU A 89 4.61 -4.75 -0.71
CA LEU A 89 4.86 -3.68 0.26
C LEU A 89 5.82 -4.11 1.36
N SER A 90 5.63 -5.29 1.97
CA SER A 90 6.55 -5.81 2.98
C SER A 90 7.95 -6.06 2.40
N TYR A 91 8.04 -6.58 1.18
CA TYR A 91 9.34 -6.82 0.55
C TYR A 91 10.08 -5.50 0.27
N ILE A 92 9.40 -4.49 -0.28
CA ILE A 92 9.98 -3.16 -0.50
C ILE A 92 10.43 -2.54 0.82
N ALA A 93 9.57 -2.58 1.85
CA ALA A 93 9.87 -2.02 3.16
C ALA A 93 11.15 -2.61 3.76
N ASN A 94 11.25 -3.94 3.75
CA ASN A 94 12.38 -4.67 4.32
C ASN A 94 13.71 -4.42 3.60
N GLN A 95 13.66 -4.05 2.32
CA GLN A 95 14.87 -3.79 1.53
C GLN A 95 15.30 -2.32 1.58
N LEU A 96 14.36 -1.38 1.64
CA LEU A 96 14.64 0.03 1.33
C LEU A 96 14.37 1.01 2.47
N TYR A 97 13.64 0.61 3.51
CA TYR A 97 13.17 1.53 4.54
C TYR A 97 13.71 1.19 5.93
N GLN A 98 13.64 2.16 6.85
CA GLN A 98 14.00 1.99 8.26
C GLN A 98 13.00 1.11 9.01
N THR A 99 13.42 0.57 10.16
CA THR A 99 12.65 -0.38 10.99
C THR A 99 11.22 0.06 11.27
N VAL A 100 10.96 1.34 11.53
CA VAL A 100 9.60 1.84 11.80
C VAL A 100 8.64 1.60 10.63
N VAL A 101 9.10 1.79 9.40
CA VAL A 101 8.31 1.54 8.18
C VAL A 101 8.18 0.04 7.92
N GLN A 102 9.22 -0.73 8.21
CA GLN A 102 9.18 -2.20 8.11
C GLN A 102 8.11 -2.78 9.04
N GLU A 103 8.08 -2.34 10.31
CA GLU A 103 7.07 -2.75 11.28
C GLU A 103 5.66 -2.36 10.86
N LEU A 104 5.48 -1.15 10.33
CA LEU A 104 4.20 -0.69 9.82
C LEU A 104 3.68 -1.60 8.70
N PHE A 105 4.50 -1.85 7.67
CA PHE A 105 4.07 -2.72 6.57
C PHE A 105 3.95 -4.20 6.96
N ALA A 106 4.71 -4.67 7.95
CA ALA A 106 4.52 -6.00 8.51
C ALA A 106 3.13 -6.13 9.16
N GLU A 107 2.71 -5.10 9.89
CA GLU A 107 1.40 -5.10 10.56
C GLU A 107 0.24 -4.95 9.56
N VAL A 108 0.38 -4.09 8.55
CA VAL A 108 -0.56 -4.01 7.42
C VAL A 108 -0.71 -5.38 6.77
N SER A 109 0.40 -6.08 6.51
CA SER A 109 0.38 -7.42 5.92
C SER A 109 -0.31 -8.47 6.80
N ARG A 110 -0.05 -8.45 8.12
CA ARG A 110 -0.71 -9.33 9.08
C ARG A 110 -2.22 -9.07 9.11
N PHE A 111 -2.60 -7.80 9.11
CA PHE A 111 -4.00 -7.36 9.14
C PHE A 111 -4.77 -7.75 7.88
N ILE A 112 -4.24 -7.48 6.69
CA ILE A 112 -4.85 -7.92 5.43
C ILE A 112 -5.01 -9.44 5.43
N THR A 113 -4.04 -10.20 5.94
CA THR A 113 -4.14 -11.66 6.02
C THR A 113 -5.22 -12.15 7.00
N ALA A 114 -5.40 -11.44 8.12
CA ALA A 114 -6.39 -11.77 9.15
C ALA A 114 -7.84 -11.41 8.76
N CYS A 115 -8.02 -10.57 7.73
CA CYS A 115 -9.35 -10.15 7.31
C CYS A 115 -10.20 -11.33 6.79
N PRO A 116 -11.46 -11.47 7.24
CA PRO A 116 -12.33 -12.57 6.86
C PRO A 116 -12.76 -12.46 5.38
N ARG A 117 -12.22 -13.34 4.53
CA ARG A 117 -12.47 -13.39 3.08
C ARG A 117 -13.96 -13.37 2.69
N ASN A 118 -14.81 -14.01 3.47
CA ASN A 118 -16.22 -14.22 3.15
C ASN A 118 -17.14 -13.11 3.68
N ALA A 119 -16.65 -12.25 4.58
CA ALA A 119 -17.47 -11.22 5.24
C ALA A 119 -17.36 -9.84 4.57
N ILE A 120 -16.41 -9.67 3.65
CA ILE A 120 -16.14 -8.40 2.98
C ILE A 120 -16.86 -8.39 1.62
N ILE A 121 -17.96 -7.64 1.54
CA ILE A 121 -18.60 -7.30 0.27
C ILE A 121 -17.75 -6.28 -0.51
N TRP A 122 -17.98 -6.15 -1.82
CA TRP A 122 -17.20 -5.25 -2.69
C TRP A 122 -17.04 -3.83 -2.13
N LYS A 123 -18.12 -3.23 -1.63
CA LYS A 123 -18.09 -1.88 -1.04
C LYS A 123 -17.17 -1.82 0.19
N GLY A 124 -17.23 -2.82 1.06
CA GLY A 124 -16.34 -2.94 2.22
C GLY A 124 -14.87 -3.15 1.82
N LEU A 125 -14.61 -3.74 0.65
CA LEU A 125 -13.24 -3.90 0.15
C LEU A 125 -12.64 -2.57 -0.33
N LEU A 126 -13.42 -1.74 -0.99
CA LEU A 126 -13.00 -0.38 -1.37
C LEU A 126 -12.77 0.49 -0.14
N GLU A 127 -13.66 0.42 0.85
CA GLU A 127 -13.52 1.12 2.12
C GLU A 127 -12.29 0.65 2.91
N LEU A 128 -12.01 -0.67 2.90
CA LEU A 128 -10.79 -1.23 3.48
C LEU A 128 -9.53 -0.66 2.84
N VAL A 129 -9.43 -0.67 1.50
CA VAL A 129 -8.27 -0.14 0.78
C VAL A 129 -8.08 1.34 1.10
N SER A 130 -9.15 2.14 1.02
CA SER A 130 -9.12 3.57 1.31
C SER A 130 -8.67 3.83 2.75
N TRP A 131 -9.19 3.06 3.71
CA TRP A 131 -8.80 3.18 5.11
C TRP A 131 -7.34 2.80 5.36
N ILE A 132 -6.79 1.81 4.66
CA ILE A 132 -5.36 1.50 4.74
C ILE A 132 -4.55 2.69 4.20
N ASP A 133 -4.93 3.23 3.04
CA ASP A 133 -4.26 4.36 2.41
C ASP A 133 -4.28 5.61 3.32
N ASP A 134 -5.41 5.91 3.97
CA ASP A 134 -5.56 7.02 4.93
C ASP A 134 -4.65 6.85 6.16
N ARG A 135 -4.48 5.62 6.65
CA ARG A 135 -3.59 5.33 7.79
C ARG A 135 -2.13 5.49 7.40
N LEU A 136 -1.76 5.07 6.20
CA LEU A 136 -0.43 5.33 5.66
C LEU A 136 -0.21 6.83 5.50
N GLU A 137 -1.16 7.58 4.96
CA GLU A 137 -1.07 9.04 4.88
C GLU A 137 -0.84 9.67 6.27
N LEU A 138 -1.62 9.27 7.27
CA LEU A 138 -1.51 9.77 8.64
C LEU A 138 -0.13 9.47 9.28
N PHE A 139 0.47 8.31 8.97
CA PHE A 139 1.85 8.02 9.39
C PHE A 139 2.81 9.10 8.92
N HIS A 140 2.72 9.54 7.66
CA HIS A 140 3.60 10.57 7.13
C HIS A 140 3.35 11.95 7.73
N VAL A 141 2.10 12.28 8.05
CA VAL A 141 1.78 13.50 8.81
C VAL A 141 2.54 13.51 10.15
N HIS A 142 2.50 12.41 10.90
CA HIS A 142 3.22 12.33 12.18
C HIS A 142 4.74 12.37 12.04
N VAL A 143 5.29 11.78 10.97
CA VAL A 143 6.72 11.89 10.66
C VAL A 143 7.10 13.34 10.32
N ALA A 144 6.28 14.03 9.52
CA ALA A 144 6.51 15.43 9.15
C ALA A 144 6.45 16.37 10.36
N ASP A 145 5.54 16.10 11.31
CA ASP A 145 5.42 16.84 12.57
C ASP A 145 6.49 16.45 13.61
N ASN A 146 7.40 15.52 13.28
CA ASN A 146 8.43 14.97 14.17
C ASN A 146 7.86 14.31 15.45
N VAL A 147 6.62 13.80 15.40
CA VAL A 147 5.96 13.10 16.51
C VAL A 147 6.10 11.60 16.33
N MET A 148 7.32 11.09 16.48
CA MET A 148 7.65 9.68 16.20
C MET A 148 6.89 8.67 17.06
N LEU A 149 6.47 9.05 18.27
CA LEU A 149 5.61 8.22 19.11
C LEU A 149 4.24 7.96 18.46
N HIS A 150 3.66 8.97 17.81
CA HIS A 150 2.40 8.83 17.09
C HIS A 150 2.61 8.05 15.79
N ALA A 151 3.71 8.31 15.06
CA ALA A 151 4.06 7.52 13.88
C ALA A 151 4.18 6.02 14.21
N ALA A 152 4.81 5.69 15.34
CA ALA A 152 4.94 4.31 15.81
C ALA A 152 3.61 3.68 16.26
N SER A 153 2.63 4.48 16.69
CA SER A 153 1.32 3.98 17.14
C SER A 153 0.33 3.72 16.01
N ILE A 154 0.59 4.23 14.79
CA ILE A 154 -0.25 3.99 13.60
C ILE A 154 -0.39 2.51 13.24
N LYS A 155 0.54 1.65 13.69
CA LYS A 155 0.40 0.21 13.50
C LYS A 155 -0.74 -0.41 14.33
N ALA A 156 -1.08 0.16 15.49
CA ALA A 156 -2.04 -0.46 16.43
C ALA A 156 -3.47 -0.63 15.88
N PRO A 157 -4.03 0.32 15.10
CA PRO A 157 -5.33 0.15 14.46
C PRO A 157 -5.43 -1.01 13.44
N PHE A 158 -4.33 -1.55 12.93
CA PHE A 158 -4.32 -2.69 12.00
C PHE A 158 -4.60 -4.01 12.72
N ASN A 159 -5.78 -4.09 13.32
CA ASN A 159 -6.29 -5.24 14.03
C ASN A 159 -7.80 -5.35 13.77
N THR A 160 -8.26 -6.55 13.42
CA THR A 160 -9.65 -6.82 13.07
C THR A 160 -10.64 -6.57 14.22
N SER A 161 -10.15 -6.55 15.46
CA SER A 161 -10.94 -6.26 16.66
C SER A 161 -10.84 -4.80 17.09
N HIS A 162 -10.06 -3.97 16.40
CA HIS A 162 -9.88 -2.57 16.75
C HIS A 162 -11.09 -1.73 16.31
N GLU A 163 -11.56 -0.83 17.17
CA GLU A 163 -12.74 -0.02 16.92
C GLU A 163 -12.67 0.77 15.59
N ALA A 164 -11.50 1.35 15.30
CA ALA A 164 -11.26 2.09 14.06
C ALA A 164 -11.48 1.26 12.78
N PHE A 165 -11.30 -0.06 12.83
CA PHE A 165 -11.62 -0.96 11.72
C PHE A 165 -13.09 -1.40 11.74
N MET A 166 -13.64 -1.69 12.92
CA MET A 166 -15.05 -2.08 13.05
C MET A 166 -16.01 -1.04 12.48
N ARG A 167 -15.66 0.26 12.57
CA ARG A 167 -16.45 1.35 11.98
C ARG A 167 -16.57 1.30 10.45
N ILE A 168 -15.58 0.74 9.75
CA ILE A 168 -15.58 0.62 8.28
C ILE A 168 -16.03 -0.75 7.79
N ASN A 169 -16.16 -1.73 8.69
CA ASN A 169 -16.67 -3.06 8.37
C ASN A 169 -17.85 -3.40 9.28
N PRO A 170 -19.05 -2.81 9.07
CA PRO A 170 -20.20 -2.95 9.97
C PRO A 170 -20.84 -4.36 10.02
N SER A 171 -20.20 -5.39 9.47
CA SER A 171 -20.64 -6.79 9.54
C SER A 171 -19.95 -7.57 10.67
N SER A 172 -20.10 -7.13 11.92
CA SER A 172 -19.93 -8.00 13.09
C SER A 172 -21.28 -8.09 13.82
N PRO A 173 -21.88 -9.30 13.98
CA PRO A 173 -23.12 -9.48 14.70
C PRO A 173 -22.86 -9.32 16.20
N ALA A 174 -22.80 -8.07 16.66
CA ALA A 174 -22.78 -7.71 18.07
C ALA A 174 -24.07 -6.96 18.47
N SER A 175 -25.17 -7.15 17.73
CA SER A 175 -26.48 -6.62 18.09
C SER A 175 -27.57 -7.68 17.86
N SER A 176 -27.53 -8.72 18.67
CA SER A 176 -28.64 -9.64 18.92
C SER A 176 -28.51 -10.17 20.34
N ALA A 177 -28.63 -9.27 21.29
CA ALA A 177 -28.84 -9.57 22.69
C ALA A 177 -29.79 -8.52 23.26
N VAL A 178 -31.07 -8.65 22.88
CA VAL A 178 -32.24 -8.33 23.72
C VAL A 178 -33.31 -9.35 23.38
#